data_AF-A0A964AMA4-F1
#
_entry.id   AF-A0A964AMA4-F1
#
_cell.length_a   1.000
_cell.length_b   1.000
_cell.length_c   1.000
_cell.angle_alpha   90.00
_cell.angle_beta   90.00
_cell.angle_gamma   90.00
#
_symmetry.space_group_name_H-M   'P 1'
#
loop_
_entity.id
_entity.type
_entity.pdbx_description
1 polymer ?
#
loop_
_entity_poly.entity_id
_entity_poly.type
_entity_poly.pdbx_seq_one_letter_code
_entity_poly.pdbx_strand_id
1 'polypeptide(L)'
;MLWTEPHRPAVVLDPGHGGHHPAGGSTPWGVRGPGGAWEKDLVLDLAGRLRDRLQARGVPTALTRDRDENLSFGQRVGVAARAGAAAFISLHLGADHPGAPPGPRTFAHTRGGPDSLALAGVVHAACRGALGGGFDPVDTGPLAVLHPDHHHPGTAACLVELTLLSDPAEERRLGDPGLRDDLAERLGDALSSWVSARPDAAPRPPRLRALIVAIDDYGDRAPRLRFARQDALRLAATLVQCLGADPAHTPMLFDADATEANLTARLRALAADAPPGQHLALVFAGRGCASPEAPGALVTADGRGLTPGALRAALADTPVRHLTVLADAGFGTDAAGRGHAGAPLVEGDAQGPQLTWIAAAGPGGSAYEHPSAGGGLFTRALCQRLDASDVEISHEGLVALLSEDLSDQAGALPTPAGQQPWLRTPDPAALLLAPPERGRGAAPFALRHYVPLVAQLAEMSCWAAAAAMLVGWRDCQDMGGIRIAQGSGRWRSWKLGLQPKDIAALAEAWGLTQERPRFYHVAELRGLLERFGPLWLGEADPDLHVVVLTGIRGDGTLDGTEVEINDPWPVGRGERYTLTFRQLAANFHAASRLVGLHAQVLHTGGRPQPSEDAP
;
A
#
# COMPACT_ATOMS: atom_id res chain seq x y z
N MET A 1 22.24 18.72 -2.59
CA MET A 1 22.72 17.58 -1.78
C MET A 1 22.30 16.34 -2.54
N LEU A 2 23.25 15.47 -2.89
CA LEU A 2 23.08 14.37 -3.84
C LEU A 2 22.00 13.40 -3.34
N TRP A 3 20.96 13.21 -4.14
CA TRP A 3 19.97 12.15 -3.95
C TRP A 3 20.66 10.84 -4.32
N THR A 4 20.88 9.96 -3.34
CA THR A 4 21.35 8.59 -3.61
C THR A 4 20.14 7.76 -4.02
N GLU A 5 20.20 7.23 -5.25
CA GLU A 5 19.32 6.25 -5.89
C GLU A 5 18.67 5.24 -4.89
N PRO A 6 17.35 4.97 -4.97
CA PRO A 6 16.76 3.83 -4.29
C PRO A 6 17.19 2.54 -4.99
N HIS A 7 18.31 1.96 -4.56
CA HIS A 7 18.81 0.70 -5.11
C HIS A 7 17.84 -0.46 -4.78
N ARG A 8 17.42 -1.21 -5.81
CA ARG A 8 16.65 -2.47 -5.71
C ARG A 8 17.36 -3.46 -4.76
N PRO A 9 16.62 -4.22 -3.91
CA PRO A 9 17.25 -5.10 -2.94
C PRO A 9 18.02 -6.22 -3.64
N ALA A 10 19.33 -6.26 -3.44
CA ALA A 10 20.16 -7.40 -3.84
C ALA A 10 19.87 -8.61 -2.94
N VAL A 11 19.46 -8.38 -1.69
CA VAL A 11 19.16 -9.41 -0.70
C VAL A 11 17.74 -9.23 -0.17
N VAL A 12 16.95 -10.30 -0.16
CA VAL A 12 15.67 -10.37 0.54
C VAL A 12 15.80 -11.33 1.71
N LEU A 13 15.48 -10.83 2.90
CA LEU A 13 15.46 -11.62 4.13
C LEU A 13 14.01 -11.95 4.48
N ASP A 14 13.72 -13.23 4.70
CA ASP A 14 12.41 -13.73 5.06
C ASP A 14 12.41 -14.20 6.52
N PRO A 15 12.06 -13.34 7.50
CA PRO A 15 11.81 -13.81 8.85
C PRO A 15 10.58 -14.72 8.86
N GLY A 16 10.79 -16.00 9.15
CA GLY A 16 9.76 -17.04 9.17
C GLY A 16 8.58 -16.70 10.10
N HIS A 17 7.40 -17.27 9.81
CA HIS A 17 6.19 -17.12 10.64
C HIS A 17 5.69 -15.67 10.76
N GLY A 18 4.96 -15.34 11.83
CA GLY A 18 4.43 -14.02 12.14
C GLY A 18 2.92 -14.02 12.40
N GLY A 19 2.41 -13.02 13.10
CA GLY A 19 0.99 -12.85 13.39
C GLY A 19 0.40 -13.92 14.31
N HIS A 20 -0.92 -14.15 14.16
CA HIS A 20 -1.70 -15.09 14.98
C HIS A 20 -2.55 -16.07 14.16
N HIS A 21 -2.56 -15.95 12.83
CA HIS A 21 -3.39 -16.75 11.94
C HIS A 21 -2.55 -17.38 10.82
N PRO A 22 -2.82 -18.65 10.44
CA PRO A 22 -2.20 -19.25 9.26
C PRO A 22 -2.48 -18.43 8.00
N ALA A 23 -1.53 -18.41 7.07
CA ALA A 23 -1.66 -17.73 5.79
C ALA A 23 -1.05 -18.60 4.70
N GLY A 24 -1.86 -19.07 3.73
CA GLY A 24 -1.42 -19.78 2.52
C GLY A 24 -0.21 -20.72 2.71
N GLY A 25 -0.36 -21.71 3.61
CA GLY A 25 0.67 -22.71 3.92
C GLY A 25 1.69 -22.34 5.01
N SER A 26 1.78 -21.06 5.39
CA SER A 26 2.66 -20.59 6.47
C SER A 26 1.98 -20.63 7.84
N THR A 27 2.69 -21.12 8.86
CA THR A 27 2.22 -21.15 10.25
C THR A 27 2.61 -19.87 11.00
N PRO A 28 1.78 -19.34 11.93
CA PRO A 28 2.01 -18.00 12.47
C PRO A 28 3.01 -17.91 13.63
N TRP A 29 3.24 -18.98 14.39
CA TRP A 29 4.03 -18.89 15.64
C TRP A 29 5.46 -19.42 15.53
N GLY A 30 5.69 -20.43 14.71
CA GLY A 30 6.91 -21.23 14.77
C GLY A 30 7.03 -21.96 16.12
N VAL A 31 8.27 -22.21 16.53
CA VAL A 31 8.60 -22.87 17.79
C VAL A 31 8.41 -21.91 18.98
N ARG A 32 7.92 -22.44 20.10
CA ARG A 32 7.98 -21.77 21.40
C ARG A 32 9.02 -22.43 22.28
N GLY A 33 10.01 -21.67 22.72
CA GLY A 33 11.02 -22.14 23.66
C GLY A 33 10.43 -22.38 25.07
N PRO A 34 11.08 -23.23 25.88
CA PRO A 34 10.62 -23.57 27.24
C PRO A 34 10.58 -22.37 28.20
N GLY A 35 11.38 -21.33 27.97
CA GLY A 35 11.38 -20.04 28.65
C GLY A 35 10.36 -19.04 28.10
N GLY A 36 9.63 -19.42 27.04
CA GLY A 36 8.49 -18.68 26.49
C GLY A 36 8.81 -17.80 25.29
N ALA A 37 10.04 -17.79 24.78
CA ALA A 37 10.40 -17.06 23.57
C ALA A 37 9.72 -17.67 22.34
N TRP A 38 9.25 -16.83 21.42
CA TRP A 38 8.70 -17.28 20.15
C TRP A 38 9.71 -17.12 19.04
N GLU A 39 9.77 -18.13 18.16
CA GLU A 39 10.62 -18.10 16.97
C GLU A 39 10.35 -16.86 16.12
N LYS A 40 9.08 -16.56 15.84
CA LYS A 40 8.67 -15.43 15.00
C LYS A 40 9.23 -14.08 15.44
N ASP A 41 9.47 -13.90 16.75
CA ASP A 41 9.96 -12.66 17.35
C ASP A 41 11.50 -12.60 17.22
N LEU A 42 12.18 -13.70 17.51
CA LEU A 42 13.64 -13.80 17.43
C LEU A 42 14.14 -13.67 15.98
N VAL A 43 13.48 -14.34 15.03
CA VAL A 43 13.87 -14.27 13.62
C VAL A 43 13.56 -12.89 13.01
N LEU A 44 12.50 -12.21 13.45
CA LEU A 44 12.20 -10.84 13.03
C LEU A 44 13.26 -9.84 13.54
N ASP A 45 13.65 -9.94 14.82
CA ASP A 45 14.71 -9.10 15.39
C ASP A 45 16.04 -9.32 14.67
N LEU A 46 16.43 -10.58 14.42
CA LEU A 46 17.65 -10.89 13.67
C LEU A 46 17.60 -10.36 12.23
N ALA A 47 16.48 -10.55 11.52
CA ALA A 47 16.33 -10.05 10.15
C ALA A 47 16.48 -8.53 10.07
N GLY A 48 15.91 -7.79 11.03
CA GLY A 48 16.06 -6.35 11.14
C GLY A 48 17.52 -5.92 11.35
N ARG A 49 18.24 -6.57 12.28
CA ARG A 49 19.67 -6.31 12.52
C ARG A 49 20.50 -6.59 11.27
N LEU A 50 20.29 -7.74 10.63
CA LEU A 50 21.02 -8.15 9.44
C LEU A 50 20.78 -7.18 8.27
N ARG A 51 19.53 -6.76 8.04
CA ARG A 51 19.20 -5.73 7.04
C ARG A 51 20.03 -4.47 7.27
N ASP A 52 20.05 -3.96 8.49
CA ASP A 52 20.77 -2.72 8.81
C ASP A 52 22.28 -2.87 8.58
N ARG A 53 22.86 -4.05 8.89
CA ARG A 53 24.28 -4.37 8.61
C ARG A 53 24.59 -4.46 7.13
N LEU A 54 23.71 -5.03 6.33
CA LEU A 54 23.86 -5.12 4.87
C LEU A 54 23.71 -3.75 4.22
N GLN A 55 22.72 -2.97 4.62
CA GLN A 55 22.52 -1.61 4.13
C GLN A 55 23.72 -0.70 4.45
N ALA A 56 24.29 -0.81 5.66
CA ALA A 56 25.51 -0.09 6.03
C ALA A 56 26.72 -0.46 5.16
N ARG A 57 26.74 -1.67 4.57
CA ARG A 57 27.76 -2.15 3.62
C ARG A 57 27.43 -1.81 2.16
N GLY A 58 26.38 -1.03 1.90
CA GLY A 58 25.94 -0.68 0.56
C GLY A 58 25.20 -1.80 -0.17
N VAL A 59 24.77 -2.85 0.54
CA VAL A 59 23.96 -3.95 -0.02
C VAL A 59 22.48 -3.63 0.20
N PRO A 60 21.73 -3.26 -0.85
CA PRO A 60 20.32 -2.92 -0.68
C PRO A 60 19.57 -4.18 -0.27
N THR A 61 18.79 -4.07 0.81
CA THR A 61 18.19 -5.23 1.47
C THR A 61 16.75 -4.94 1.85
N ALA A 62 15.85 -5.90 1.57
CA ALA A 62 14.44 -5.85 1.94
C ALA A 62 14.07 -7.02 2.86
N LEU A 63 13.01 -6.85 3.64
CA LEU A 63 12.42 -7.90 4.45
C LEU A 63 11.11 -8.36 3.79
N THR A 64 10.74 -9.64 3.90
CA THR A 64 9.39 -10.07 3.50
C THR A 64 8.33 -9.46 4.41
N ARG A 65 8.62 -9.38 5.73
CA ARG A 65 7.85 -8.65 6.75
C ARG A 65 8.80 -7.93 7.70
N ASP A 66 8.39 -6.75 8.15
CA ASP A 66 9.11 -5.94 9.16
C ASP A 66 8.34 -5.81 10.49
N ARG A 67 7.22 -6.52 10.59
CA ARG A 67 6.31 -6.55 11.73
C ARG A 67 5.80 -7.97 11.99
N ASP A 68 5.09 -8.13 13.10
CA ASP A 68 4.46 -9.40 13.49
C ASP A 68 3.17 -9.67 12.69
N GLU A 69 3.34 -10.08 11.44
CA GLU A 69 2.26 -10.50 10.53
C GLU A 69 2.63 -11.80 9.82
N ASN A 70 1.66 -12.68 9.58
CA ASN A 70 1.93 -13.90 8.83
C ASN A 70 1.76 -13.65 7.34
N LEU A 71 2.72 -14.08 6.54
CA LEU A 71 2.65 -14.03 5.08
C LEU A 71 2.52 -15.43 4.51
N SER A 72 1.71 -15.57 3.46
CA SER A 72 1.65 -16.79 2.66
C SER A 72 2.98 -17.08 1.98
N PHE A 73 3.21 -18.34 1.56
CA PHE A 73 4.42 -18.67 0.81
C PHE A 73 4.56 -17.83 -0.45
N GLY A 74 3.47 -17.61 -1.19
CA GLY A 74 3.43 -16.76 -2.38
C GLY A 74 3.79 -15.29 -2.07
N GLN A 75 3.29 -14.75 -0.95
CA GLN A 75 3.64 -13.40 -0.52
C GLN A 75 5.13 -13.28 -0.19
N ARG A 76 5.73 -14.29 0.45
CA ARG A 76 7.16 -14.32 0.83
C ARG A 76 8.07 -14.36 -0.39
N VAL A 77 7.90 -15.36 -1.26
CA VAL A 77 8.74 -15.54 -2.46
C VAL A 77 8.51 -14.41 -3.47
N GLY A 78 7.29 -13.87 -3.53
CA GLY A 78 6.93 -12.77 -4.40
C GLY A 78 7.76 -11.51 -4.16
N VAL A 79 8.23 -11.25 -2.92
CA VAL A 79 9.10 -10.09 -2.64
C VAL A 79 10.42 -10.20 -3.43
N ALA A 80 11.08 -11.36 -3.39
CA ALA A 80 12.33 -11.59 -4.11
C ALA A 80 12.10 -11.72 -5.63
N ALA A 81 11.04 -12.41 -6.04
CA ALA A 81 10.70 -12.58 -7.44
C ALA A 81 10.44 -11.22 -8.14
N ARG A 82 9.62 -10.36 -7.53
CA ARG A 82 9.30 -9.02 -8.07
C ARG A 82 10.50 -8.08 -8.07
N ALA A 83 11.33 -8.14 -7.03
CA ALA A 83 12.54 -7.32 -6.95
C ALA A 83 13.65 -7.79 -7.90
N GLY A 84 13.59 -9.03 -8.39
CA GLY A 84 14.70 -9.67 -9.10
C GLY A 84 15.94 -9.79 -8.21
N ALA A 85 15.73 -10.10 -6.92
CA ALA A 85 16.81 -10.13 -5.94
C ALA A 85 17.86 -11.19 -6.29
N ALA A 86 19.12 -10.92 -5.96
CA ALA A 86 20.19 -11.90 -6.15
C ALA A 86 20.10 -13.04 -5.14
N ALA A 87 19.66 -12.74 -3.92
CA ALA A 87 19.55 -13.71 -2.83
C ALA A 87 18.22 -13.58 -2.08
N PHE A 88 17.64 -14.74 -1.76
CA PHE A 88 16.53 -14.90 -0.83
C PHE A 88 16.98 -15.79 0.33
N ILE A 89 16.93 -15.29 1.57
CA ILE A 89 17.33 -16.03 2.77
C ILE A 89 16.15 -16.10 3.74
N SER A 90 15.61 -17.30 3.96
CA SER A 90 14.58 -17.53 4.97
C SER A 90 15.21 -17.89 6.32
N LEU A 91 14.82 -17.19 7.37
CA LEU A 91 15.37 -17.29 8.72
C LEU A 91 14.37 -17.98 9.64
N HIS A 92 14.78 -19.10 10.23
CA HIS A 92 13.99 -19.98 11.08
C HIS A 92 14.78 -20.47 12.30
N LEU A 93 14.07 -21.10 13.24
CA LEU A 93 14.62 -21.83 14.37
C LEU A 93 14.04 -23.25 14.40
N GLY A 94 14.88 -24.24 14.67
CA GLY A 94 14.46 -25.63 14.69
C GLY A 94 13.73 -26.01 15.98
N ALA A 95 12.92 -27.06 15.90
CA ALA A 95 12.42 -27.82 17.05
C ALA A 95 12.63 -29.30 16.78
N ASP A 96 13.79 -29.83 17.20
CA ASP A 96 14.07 -31.26 17.17
C ASP A 96 13.77 -31.92 18.52
N HIS A 97 13.79 -33.25 18.50
CA HIS A 97 13.74 -34.09 19.69
C HIS A 97 14.91 -33.79 20.66
N PRO A 98 14.69 -33.97 21.98
CA PRO A 98 15.76 -33.82 22.98
C PRO A 98 17.01 -34.64 22.59
N GLY A 99 18.16 -33.96 22.45
CA GLY A 99 19.46 -34.60 22.15
C GLY A 99 20.02 -34.37 20.74
N ALA A 100 19.31 -33.68 19.85
CA ALA A 100 19.91 -33.19 18.61
C ALA A 100 21.02 -32.15 18.92
N PRO A 101 22.18 -32.18 18.22
CA PRO A 101 23.24 -31.22 18.48
C PRO A 101 22.79 -29.78 18.13
N PRO A 102 23.13 -28.79 18.98
CA PRO A 102 22.82 -27.38 18.72
C PRO A 102 23.66 -26.85 17.54
N GLY A 103 23.19 -25.75 16.96
CA GLY A 103 23.82 -25.06 15.83
C GLY A 103 23.03 -25.16 14.53
N PRO A 104 23.53 -24.56 13.44
CA PRO A 104 22.73 -24.33 12.25
C PRO A 104 22.46 -25.58 11.45
N ARG A 105 21.27 -25.63 10.84
CA ARG A 105 20.93 -26.46 9.68
C ARG A 105 20.54 -25.53 8.55
N THR A 106 21.12 -25.70 7.37
CA THR A 106 20.85 -24.83 6.22
C THR A 106 20.44 -25.66 5.03
N PHE A 107 19.40 -25.21 4.34
CA PHE A 107 18.75 -25.92 3.27
C PHE A 107 18.79 -25.11 1.98
N ALA A 108 19.10 -25.78 0.87
CA ALA A 108 18.72 -25.33 -0.47
C ALA A 108 17.56 -26.19 -1.00
N HIS A 109 16.89 -25.74 -2.06
CA HIS A 109 15.88 -26.57 -2.69
C HIS A 109 16.51 -27.78 -3.40
N THR A 110 15.83 -28.93 -3.44
CA THR A 110 16.32 -30.14 -4.17
C THR A 110 16.48 -29.91 -5.68
N ARG A 111 15.67 -29.00 -6.25
CA ARG A 111 15.80 -28.49 -7.63
C ARG A 111 16.64 -27.20 -7.74
N GLY A 112 17.29 -26.78 -6.65
CA GLY A 112 18.08 -25.55 -6.60
C GLY A 112 19.37 -25.65 -7.40
N GLY A 113 19.77 -24.53 -8.02
CA GLY A 113 21.02 -24.44 -8.78
C GLY A 113 22.27 -24.33 -7.89
N PRO A 114 23.47 -24.33 -8.50
CA PRO A 114 24.75 -24.21 -7.79
C PRO A 114 24.85 -22.93 -6.95
N ASP A 115 24.18 -21.86 -7.38
CA ASP A 115 24.19 -20.58 -6.67
C ASP A 115 23.41 -20.64 -5.35
N SER A 116 22.29 -21.36 -5.31
CA SER A 116 21.54 -21.60 -4.06
C SER A 116 22.33 -22.46 -3.09
N LEU A 117 23.07 -23.46 -3.58
CA LEU A 117 23.96 -24.28 -2.75
C LEU A 117 25.15 -23.47 -2.22
N ALA A 118 25.74 -22.60 -3.05
CA ALA A 118 26.82 -21.71 -2.65
C ALA A 118 26.34 -20.69 -1.60
N LEU A 119 25.18 -20.07 -1.82
CA LEU A 119 24.54 -19.16 -0.86
C LEU A 119 24.28 -19.87 0.48
N ALA A 120 23.68 -21.05 0.43
CA ALA A 120 23.43 -21.86 1.63
C ALA A 120 24.72 -22.19 2.39
N GLY A 121 25.81 -22.52 1.69
CA GLY A 121 27.11 -22.77 2.30
C GLY A 121 27.70 -21.55 3.01
N VAL A 122 27.58 -20.36 2.40
CA VAL A 122 28.02 -19.09 2.98
C VAL A 122 27.22 -18.74 4.23
N VAL A 123 25.89 -18.86 4.16
CA VAL A 123 24.99 -18.62 5.30
C VAL A 123 25.28 -19.61 6.43
N HIS A 124 25.45 -20.89 6.11
CA HIS A 124 25.75 -21.95 7.09
C HIS A 124 27.05 -21.66 7.84
N ALA A 125 28.13 -21.36 7.11
CA ALA A 125 29.44 -21.09 7.69
C ALA A 125 29.42 -19.86 8.61
N ALA A 126 28.70 -18.80 8.23
CA ALA A 126 28.55 -17.60 9.05
C ALA A 126 27.81 -17.89 10.37
N CYS A 127 26.65 -18.58 10.29
CA CYS A 127 25.89 -18.96 11.47
C CYS A 127 26.70 -19.88 12.39
N ARG A 128 27.43 -20.84 11.83
CA ARG A 128 28.26 -21.77 12.61
C ARG A 128 29.39 -21.06 13.34
N GLY A 129 29.97 -20.01 12.73
CA GLY A 129 31.00 -19.19 13.37
C GLY A 129 30.51 -18.47 14.63
N ALA A 130 29.22 -18.13 14.73
CA ALA A 130 28.62 -17.50 15.90
C ALA A 130 28.11 -18.52 16.93
N LEU A 131 27.47 -19.58 16.44
CA LEU A 131 26.72 -20.51 17.29
C LEU A 131 27.55 -21.70 17.76
N GLY A 132 28.59 -22.08 17.02
CA GLY A 132 29.25 -23.37 17.17
C GLY A 132 28.32 -24.53 16.80
N GLY A 133 28.86 -25.76 16.80
CA GLY A 133 28.10 -26.97 16.48
C GLY A 133 27.53 -26.95 15.06
N GLY A 134 26.31 -27.47 14.91
CA GLY A 134 25.59 -27.55 13.64
C GLY A 134 25.85 -28.83 12.85
N PHE A 135 25.11 -28.96 11.76
CA PHE A 135 25.14 -30.12 10.88
C PHE A 135 25.86 -29.76 9.58
N ASP A 136 26.96 -30.46 9.30
CA ASP A 136 27.58 -30.45 7.98
C ASP A 136 27.18 -31.72 7.20
N PRO A 137 26.99 -31.62 5.87
CA PRO A 137 26.99 -30.41 5.04
C PRO A 137 25.60 -29.72 5.00
N VAL A 138 25.49 -28.62 4.23
CA VAL A 138 24.21 -28.05 3.77
C VAL A 138 23.32 -29.15 3.21
N ASP A 139 22.06 -29.16 3.63
CA ASP A 139 21.06 -30.14 3.21
C ASP A 139 20.21 -29.61 2.04
N THR A 140 19.45 -30.49 1.39
CA THR A 140 18.49 -30.13 0.35
C THR A 140 17.11 -30.66 0.67
N GLY A 141 16.08 -29.83 0.50
CA GLY A 141 14.70 -30.19 0.78
C GLY A 141 13.70 -29.56 -0.18
N PRO A 142 12.53 -30.17 -0.42
CA PRO A 142 11.48 -29.60 -1.28
C PRO A 142 10.68 -28.51 -0.55
N LEU A 143 11.37 -27.56 0.08
CA LEU A 143 10.74 -26.49 0.86
C LEU A 143 10.08 -25.48 -0.08
N ALA A 144 8.76 -25.25 0.08
CA ALA A 144 7.95 -24.46 -0.84
C ALA A 144 8.47 -23.02 -1.03
N VAL A 145 9.00 -22.41 0.03
CA VAL A 145 9.57 -21.06 -0.01
C VAL A 145 10.90 -20.98 -0.78
N LEU A 146 11.55 -22.11 -1.05
CA LEU A 146 12.80 -22.21 -1.81
C LEU A 146 12.59 -22.70 -3.24
N HIS A 147 11.36 -23.04 -3.63
CA HIS A 147 11.10 -23.65 -4.92
C HIS A 147 11.49 -22.69 -6.07
N PRO A 148 12.37 -23.11 -6.99
CA PRO A 148 12.99 -22.21 -7.98
C PRO A 148 11.96 -21.56 -8.91
N ASP A 149 10.87 -22.26 -9.24
CA ASP A 149 9.82 -21.76 -10.12
C ASP A 149 8.99 -20.61 -9.48
N HIS A 150 9.15 -20.36 -8.18
CA HIS A 150 8.50 -19.24 -7.48
C HIS A 150 9.43 -18.03 -7.28
N HIS A 151 10.68 -18.12 -7.71
CA HIS A 151 11.67 -17.06 -7.63
C HIS A 151 12.02 -16.56 -9.03
N HIS A 152 12.59 -15.35 -9.12
CA HIS A 152 13.15 -14.90 -10.39
C HIS A 152 14.33 -15.82 -10.78
N PRO A 153 14.52 -16.20 -12.07
CA PRO A 153 15.52 -17.20 -12.48
C PRO A 153 16.97 -16.94 -12.03
N GLY A 154 17.32 -15.68 -11.75
CA GLY A 154 18.63 -15.28 -11.23
C GLY A 154 18.76 -15.27 -9.70
N THR A 155 17.72 -15.67 -8.96
CA THR A 155 17.69 -15.61 -7.50
C THR A 155 18.24 -16.89 -6.91
N ALA A 156 19.30 -16.78 -6.11
CA ALA A 156 19.73 -17.86 -5.22
C ALA A 156 18.84 -17.86 -3.97
N ALA A 157 18.40 -19.03 -3.50
CA ALA A 157 17.51 -19.14 -2.36
C ALA A 157 17.97 -20.21 -1.37
N CYS A 158 18.02 -19.86 -0.08
CA CYS A 158 18.27 -20.81 1.01
C CYS A 158 17.39 -20.52 2.23
N LEU A 159 17.23 -21.53 3.08
CA LEU A 159 16.62 -21.41 4.41
C LEU A 159 17.62 -21.85 5.46
N VAL A 160 17.71 -21.13 6.57
CA VAL A 160 18.53 -21.52 7.72
C VAL A 160 17.67 -21.65 8.97
N GLU A 161 17.75 -22.82 9.60
CA GLU A 161 17.37 -23.02 10.99
C GLU A 161 18.62 -22.74 11.84
N LEU A 162 18.62 -21.66 12.62
CA LEU A 162 19.86 -21.19 13.27
C LEU A 162 20.34 -22.15 14.36
N THR A 163 19.41 -22.63 15.19
CA THR A 163 19.63 -23.63 16.24
C THR A 163 18.27 -24.08 16.79
N LEU A 164 18.27 -24.92 17.81
CA LEU A 164 17.09 -25.53 18.42
C LEU A 164 16.48 -24.63 19.49
N LEU A 165 15.39 -23.93 19.18
CA LEU A 165 14.71 -23.09 20.19
C LEU A 165 14.07 -23.93 21.31
N SER A 166 13.85 -25.22 21.07
CA SER A 166 13.38 -26.18 22.07
C SER A 166 14.42 -26.49 23.16
N ASP A 167 15.71 -26.19 22.95
CA ASP A 167 16.75 -26.33 23.97
C ASP A 167 16.81 -25.08 24.86
N PRO A 168 16.59 -25.18 26.19
CA PRO A 168 16.66 -24.04 27.10
C PRO A 168 18.01 -23.29 27.09
N ALA A 169 19.12 -23.98 26.80
CA ALA A 169 20.43 -23.35 26.70
C ALA A 169 20.53 -22.48 25.44
N GLU A 170 20.05 -23.00 24.31
CA GLU A 170 20.02 -22.25 23.05
C GLU A 170 19.01 -21.12 23.07
N GLU A 171 17.84 -21.29 23.70
CA GLU A 171 16.88 -20.22 23.92
C GLU A 171 17.50 -19.07 24.74
N ARG A 172 18.21 -19.38 25.83
CA ARG A 172 18.91 -18.34 26.62
C ARG A 172 19.97 -17.62 25.80
N ARG A 173 20.74 -18.36 25.01
CA ARG A 173 21.76 -17.79 24.12
C ARG A 173 21.13 -16.89 23.07
N LEU A 174 20.08 -17.35 22.38
CA LEU A 174 19.34 -16.56 21.41
C LEU A 174 18.60 -15.38 22.03
N GLY A 175 18.26 -15.44 23.32
CA GLY A 175 17.69 -14.35 24.10
C GLY A 175 18.67 -13.20 24.33
N ASP A 176 19.98 -13.45 24.29
CA ASP A 176 21.03 -12.43 24.38
C ASP A 176 21.10 -11.59 23.09
N PRO A 177 20.82 -10.27 23.16
CA PRO A 177 20.98 -9.38 22.01
C PRO A 177 22.40 -9.38 21.43
N GLY A 178 23.43 -9.59 22.26
CA GLY A 178 24.83 -9.61 21.83
C GLY A 178 25.13 -10.74 20.85
N LEU A 179 24.57 -11.93 21.07
CA LEU A 179 24.67 -13.03 20.12
C LEU A 179 23.95 -12.74 18.80
N ARG A 180 22.76 -12.11 18.88
CA ARG A 180 22.01 -11.74 17.67
C ARG A 180 22.71 -10.65 16.87
N ASP A 181 23.43 -9.74 17.53
CA ASP A 181 24.30 -8.77 16.88
C ASP A 181 25.51 -9.44 16.21
N ASP A 182 26.18 -10.40 16.86
CA ASP A 182 27.30 -11.15 16.27
C ASP A 182 26.85 -11.99 15.05
N LEU A 183 25.68 -12.64 15.15
CA LEU A 183 25.05 -13.34 14.02
C LEU A 183 24.80 -12.39 12.85
N ALA A 184 24.18 -11.23 13.10
CA ALA A 184 23.89 -10.24 12.07
C ALA A 184 25.17 -9.67 11.43
N GLU A 185 26.23 -9.47 12.21
CA GLU A 185 27.52 -8.97 11.73
C GLU A 185 28.18 -9.99 10.79
N ARG A 186 28.30 -11.24 11.22
CA ARG A 186 28.91 -12.33 10.44
C ARG A 186 28.14 -12.65 9.17
N LEU A 187 26.80 -12.70 9.26
CA LEU A 187 25.94 -12.87 8.08
C LEU A 187 26.08 -11.67 7.15
N GLY A 188 26.16 -10.45 7.69
CA GLY A 188 26.36 -9.22 6.91
C GLY A 188 27.65 -9.25 6.10
N ASP A 189 28.77 -9.63 6.71
CA ASP A 189 30.07 -9.75 6.03
C ASP A 189 30.05 -10.84 4.95
N ALA A 190 29.51 -12.00 5.28
CA ALA A 190 29.45 -13.16 4.40
C ALA A 190 28.59 -12.87 3.16
N LEU A 191 27.39 -12.32 3.35
CA LEU A 191 26.46 -11.98 2.27
C LEU A 191 26.96 -10.80 1.43
N SER A 192 27.55 -9.77 2.06
CA SER A 192 28.13 -8.64 1.32
C SER A 192 29.27 -9.09 0.40
N SER A 193 30.10 -10.02 0.87
CA SER A 193 31.17 -10.61 0.06
C SER A 193 30.60 -11.46 -1.07
N TRP A 194 29.57 -12.27 -0.79
CA TRP A 194 28.92 -13.13 -1.78
C TRP A 194 28.25 -12.32 -2.91
N VAL A 195 27.55 -11.22 -2.58
CA VAL A 195 26.95 -10.32 -3.56
C VAL A 195 28.02 -9.63 -4.40
N SER A 196 29.08 -9.12 -3.76
CA SER A 196 30.16 -8.40 -4.46
C SER A 196 30.94 -9.28 -5.45
N ALA A 197 31.03 -10.59 -5.21
CA ALA A 197 31.69 -11.55 -6.08
C ALA A 197 30.89 -11.90 -7.35
N ARG A 198 29.65 -11.40 -7.50
CA ARG A 198 28.73 -11.74 -8.59
C ARG A 198 28.21 -10.47 -9.29
N PRO A 199 28.90 -9.96 -10.32
CA PRO A 199 28.45 -8.75 -11.02
C PRO A 199 27.12 -8.93 -11.76
N ASP A 200 26.75 -10.15 -12.16
CA ASP A 200 25.44 -10.46 -12.77
C ASP A 200 24.27 -10.50 -11.76
N ALA A 201 24.60 -10.48 -10.46
CA ALA A 201 23.65 -10.30 -9.36
C ALA A 201 23.43 -8.81 -9.02
N ALA A 202 24.07 -7.89 -9.75
CA ALA A 202 23.71 -6.48 -9.70
C ALA A 202 22.26 -6.27 -10.18
N PRO A 203 21.51 -5.33 -9.59
CA PRO A 203 20.11 -5.14 -9.91
C PRO A 203 19.91 -4.80 -11.39
N ARG A 204 19.14 -5.61 -12.12
CA ARG A 204 18.73 -5.33 -13.50
C ARG A 204 17.82 -4.08 -13.54
N PRO A 205 17.88 -3.24 -14.61
CA PRO A 205 17.05 -2.05 -14.71
C PRO A 205 15.54 -2.38 -14.74
N PRO A 206 14.67 -1.46 -14.28
CA PRO A 206 13.22 -1.64 -14.31
C PRO A 206 12.72 -1.87 -15.74
N ARG A 207 11.92 -2.93 -15.92
CA ARG A 207 11.31 -3.25 -17.22
C ARG A 207 10.20 -2.27 -17.62
N LEU A 208 9.63 -1.49 -16.69
CA LEU A 208 8.50 -0.58 -16.94
C LEU A 208 8.84 0.86 -16.58
N ARG A 209 8.58 1.77 -17.53
CA ARG A 209 8.53 3.22 -17.31
C ARG A 209 7.16 3.71 -17.76
N ALA A 210 6.49 4.47 -16.91
CA ALA A 210 5.10 4.86 -17.15
C ALA A 210 4.88 6.35 -16.86
N LEU A 211 4.17 7.07 -17.73
CA LEU A 211 3.61 8.36 -17.37
C LEU A 211 2.16 8.13 -16.94
N ILE A 212 1.81 8.49 -15.71
CA ILE A 212 0.45 8.38 -15.19
C ILE A 212 -0.19 9.77 -15.21
N VAL A 213 -1.42 9.85 -15.68
CA VAL A 213 -2.16 11.09 -15.90
C VAL A 213 -3.49 10.98 -15.18
N ALA A 214 -3.85 11.99 -14.40
CA ALA A 214 -5.16 12.07 -13.77
C ALA A 214 -5.74 13.47 -13.96
N ILE A 215 -6.96 13.55 -14.48
CA ILE A 215 -7.66 14.80 -14.73
C ILE A 215 -9.04 14.64 -14.11
N ASP A 216 -9.29 15.36 -13.01
CA ASP A 216 -10.58 15.37 -12.33
C ASP A 216 -11.56 16.35 -13.01
N ASP A 217 -11.06 17.45 -13.58
CA ASP A 217 -11.88 18.46 -14.26
C ASP A 217 -11.45 18.68 -15.72
N TYR A 218 -12.25 18.15 -16.65
CA TYR A 218 -12.11 18.41 -18.09
C TYR A 218 -12.86 19.69 -18.54
N GLY A 219 -13.36 20.49 -17.61
CA GLY A 219 -14.24 21.62 -17.87
C GLY A 219 -15.59 21.15 -18.45
N ASP A 220 -16.13 21.90 -19.40
CA ASP A 220 -17.44 21.61 -20.00
C ASP A 220 -17.45 20.40 -20.96
N ARG A 221 -16.30 19.73 -21.14
CA ARG A 221 -16.10 18.66 -22.13
C ARG A 221 -16.48 17.28 -21.60
N ALA A 222 -16.40 17.08 -20.29
CA ALA A 222 -16.80 15.85 -19.64
C ALA A 222 -17.25 16.11 -18.19
N PRO A 223 -18.11 15.24 -17.61
CA PRO A 223 -18.44 15.33 -16.19
C PRO A 223 -17.17 15.26 -15.33
N ARG A 224 -17.14 16.08 -14.27
CA ARG A 224 -16.07 16.04 -13.28
C ARG A 224 -15.97 14.66 -12.62
N LEU A 225 -14.76 14.17 -12.53
CA LEU A 225 -14.40 12.97 -11.80
C LEU A 225 -14.09 13.34 -10.35
N ARG A 226 -14.33 12.40 -9.44
CA ARG A 226 -14.08 12.53 -8.00
C ARG A 226 -12.82 11.80 -7.56
N PHE A 227 -12.36 10.83 -8.35
CA PHE A 227 -11.34 9.88 -7.89
C PHE A 227 -10.16 9.71 -8.87
N ALA A 228 -10.02 10.49 -9.94
CA ALA A 228 -8.96 10.24 -10.93
C ALA A 228 -7.56 10.40 -10.30
N ARG A 229 -7.39 11.41 -9.45
CA ARG A 229 -6.15 11.60 -8.69
C ARG A 229 -5.85 10.44 -7.74
N GLN A 230 -6.87 9.93 -7.05
CA GLN A 230 -6.73 8.80 -6.14
C GLN A 230 -6.38 7.50 -6.89
N ASP A 231 -7.01 7.30 -8.04
CA ASP A 231 -6.73 6.19 -8.96
C ASP A 231 -5.29 6.22 -9.48
N ALA A 232 -4.77 7.40 -9.83
CA ALA A 232 -3.38 7.56 -10.26
C ALA A 232 -2.39 7.18 -9.15
N LEU A 233 -2.66 7.60 -7.92
CA LEU A 233 -1.84 7.25 -6.75
C LEU A 233 -1.91 5.75 -6.45
N ARG A 234 -3.11 5.15 -6.51
CA ARG A 234 -3.30 3.70 -6.33
C ARG A 234 -2.53 2.92 -7.38
N LEU A 235 -2.64 3.31 -8.65
CA LEU A 235 -1.91 2.68 -9.73
C LEU A 235 -0.40 2.82 -9.54
N ALA A 236 0.11 4.02 -9.22
CA ALA A 236 1.53 4.23 -8.96
C ALA A 236 2.03 3.34 -7.82
N ALA A 237 1.29 3.26 -6.71
CA ALA A 237 1.60 2.40 -5.58
C ALA A 237 1.61 0.91 -5.99
N THR A 238 0.63 0.47 -6.77
CA THR A 238 0.57 -0.90 -7.30
C THR A 238 1.73 -1.19 -8.25
N LEU A 239 2.13 -0.26 -9.12
CA LEU A 239 3.30 -0.45 -10.00
C LEU A 239 4.60 -0.56 -9.18
N VAL A 240 4.74 0.22 -8.10
CA VAL A 240 5.89 0.12 -7.19
C VAL A 240 5.85 -1.22 -6.42
N GLN A 241 4.72 -1.57 -5.83
CA GLN A 241 4.55 -2.76 -4.99
C GLN A 241 4.60 -4.09 -5.78
N CYS A 242 3.87 -4.15 -6.89
CA CYS A 242 3.72 -5.37 -7.69
C CYS A 242 4.82 -5.53 -8.74
N LEU A 243 5.46 -4.44 -9.17
CA LEU A 243 6.38 -4.49 -10.32
C LEU A 243 7.77 -3.90 -10.02
N GLY A 244 8.01 -3.42 -8.79
CA GLY A 244 9.29 -2.80 -8.42
C GLY A 244 9.62 -1.61 -9.31
N ALA A 245 8.59 -0.89 -9.78
CA ALA A 245 8.77 0.33 -10.54
C ALA A 245 9.45 1.37 -9.66
N ASP A 246 10.41 2.08 -10.24
CA ASP A 246 11.04 3.20 -9.56
C ASP A 246 10.11 4.42 -9.66
N PRO A 247 9.73 5.08 -8.55
CA PRO A 247 8.92 6.29 -8.59
C PRO A 247 9.45 7.38 -9.53
N ALA A 248 10.79 7.48 -9.69
CA ALA A 248 11.40 8.42 -10.63
C ALA A 248 11.08 8.09 -12.10
N HIS A 249 10.77 6.82 -12.39
CA HIS A 249 10.38 6.30 -13.69
C HIS A 249 8.85 6.14 -13.86
N THR A 250 8.07 6.56 -12.86
CA THR A 250 6.60 6.63 -12.91
C THR A 250 6.05 8.02 -12.56
N PRO A 251 6.47 9.10 -13.25
CA PRO A 251 5.98 10.44 -12.97
C PRO A 251 4.46 10.55 -13.19
N MET A 252 3.85 11.45 -12.44
CA MET A 252 2.42 11.74 -12.48
C MET A 252 2.16 13.18 -12.93
N LEU A 253 1.11 13.40 -13.73
CA LEU A 253 0.57 14.72 -14.06
C LEU A 253 -0.89 14.81 -13.64
N PHE A 254 -1.26 15.94 -13.02
CA PHE A 254 -2.59 16.15 -12.45
C PHE A 254 -3.25 17.40 -13.03
N ASP A 255 -4.52 17.29 -13.38
CA ASP A 255 -5.40 18.42 -13.72
C ASP A 255 -4.72 19.44 -14.64
N ALA A 256 -4.65 20.72 -14.24
CA ALA A 256 -4.07 21.80 -15.04
C ALA A 256 -2.64 21.54 -15.52
N ASP A 257 -1.88 20.65 -14.87
CA ASP A 257 -0.53 20.26 -15.29
C ASP A 257 -0.54 19.21 -16.41
N ALA A 258 -1.64 18.49 -16.62
CA ALA A 258 -1.80 17.47 -17.66
C ALA A 258 -2.13 18.07 -19.04
N THR A 259 -1.36 19.08 -19.45
CA THR A 259 -1.44 19.69 -20.79
C THR A 259 -0.75 18.84 -21.85
N GLU A 260 -1.12 18.99 -23.12
CA GLU A 260 -0.43 18.30 -24.23
C GLU A 260 1.09 18.52 -24.22
N ALA A 261 1.53 19.76 -23.94
CA ALA A 261 2.94 20.12 -23.88
C ALA A 261 3.67 19.43 -22.71
N ASN A 262 3.06 19.37 -21.53
CA ASN A 262 3.65 18.72 -20.37
C ASN A 262 3.71 17.20 -20.53
N LEU A 263 2.65 16.60 -21.10
CA LEU A 263 2.59 15.17 -21.38
C LEU A 263 3.71 14.74 -22.34
N THR A 264 3.84 15.44 -23.46
CA THR A 264 4.89 15.16 -24.47
C THR A 264 6.29 15.41 -23.92
N ALA A 265 6.49 16.47 -23.15
CA ALA A 265 7.78 16.75 -22.50
C ALA A 265 8.18 15.66 -21.49
N ARG A 266 7.23 15.19 -20.65
CA ARG A 266 7.50 14.13 -19.67
C ARG A 266 7.75 12.78 -20.32
N LEU A 267 7.01 12.43 -21.37
CA LEU A 267 7.29 11.23 -22.16
C LEU A 267 8.69 11.27 -22.77
N ARG A 268 9.10 12.41 -23.34
CA ARG A 268 10.45 12.57 -23.90
C ARG A 268 11.52 12.45 -22.83
N ALA A 269 11.32 13.02 -21.65
CA ALA A 269 12.25 12.88 -20.52
C ALA A 269 12.38 11.40 -20.07
N LEU A 270 11.26 10.69 -19.91
CA LEU A 270 11.27 9.27 -19.59
C LEU A 270 11.98 8.41 -20.65
N ALA A 271 11.86 8.81 -21.92
CA ALA A 271 12.45 8.12 -23.05
C ALA A 271 13.95 8.41 -23.22
N ALA A 272 14.42 9.60 -22.87
CA ALA A 272 15.82 10.01 -23.03
C ALA A 272 16.77 9.13 -22.22
N ASP A 273 16.39 8.78 -20.99
CA ASP A 273 17.20 7.96 -20.08
C ASP A 273 16.91 6.45 -20.24
N ALA A 274 16.13 6.04 -21.25
CA ALA A 274 15.67 4.66 -21.41
C ALA A 274 16.69 3.80 -22.17
N PRO A 275 16.85 2.51 -21.80
CA PRO A 275 17.70 1.60 -22.56
C PRO A 275 17.13 1.33 -23.98
N PRO A 276 17.97 0.96 -24.97
CA PRO A 276 17.51 0.62 -26.31
C PRO A 276 16.46 -0.50 -26.29
N GLY A 277 15.33 -0.28 -27.00
CA GLY A 277 14.24 -1.26 -27.06
C GLY A 277 13.27 -1.22 -25.87
N GLN A 278 13.42 -0.26 -24.96
CA GLN A 278 12.51 -0.05 -23.83
C GLN A 278 11.07 0.21 -24.31
N HIS A 279 10.11 -0.41 -23.61
CA HIS A 279 8.68 -0.16 -23.75
C HIS A 279 8.25 0.93 -22.76
N LEU A 280 7.47 1.92 -23.22
CA LEU A 280 6.86 2.94 -22.37
C LEU A 280 5.35 2.73 -22.23
N ALA A 281 4.80 3.10 -21.08
CA ALA A 281 3.35 3.19 -20.87
C ALA A 281 2.91 4.65 -20.65
N LEU A 282 1.75 5.02 -21.18
CA LEU A 282 1.02 6.24 -20.85
C LEU A 282 -0.34 5.83 -20.30
N VAL A 283 -0.64 6.13 -19.05
CA VAL A 283 -1.87 5.69 -18.38
C VAL A 283 -2.69 6.88 -17.95
N PHE A 284 -3.92 6.99 -18.44
CA PHE A 284 -4.92 7.91 -17.92
C PHE A 284 -5.71 7.19 -16.82
N ALA A 285 -5.40 7.53 -15.58
CA ALA A 285 -6.08 7.03 -14.40
C ALA A 285 -7.43 7.75 -14.22
N GLY A 286 -8.46 6.99 -13.84
CA GLY A 286 -9.85 7.43 -13.94
C GLY A 286 -10.37 7.32 -15.38
N ARG A 287 -11.29 8.20 -15.78
CA ARG A 287 -11.88 8.23 -17.13
C ARG A 287 -11.05 9.14 -18.04
N GLY A 288 -10.51 8.59 -19.13
CA GLY A 288 -10.00 9.41 -20.23
C GLY A 288 -11.16 10.06 -20.98
N CYS A 289 -10.96 11.26 -21.54
CA CYS A 289 -11.97 11.90 -22.38
C CYS A 289 -11.54 11.80 -23.84
N ALA A 290 -12.38 11.22 -24.71
CA ALA A 290 -12.09 11.18 -26.14
C ALA A 290 -12.30 12.56 -26.76
N SER A 291 -11.39 12.98 -27.65
CA SER A 291 -11.54 14.26 -28.34
C SER A 291 -12.65 14.18 -29.39
N PRO A 292 -13.69 15.04 -29.32
CA PRO A 292 -14.70 15.11 -30.37
C PRO A 292 -14.15 15.70 -31.68
N GLU A 293 -13.06 16.46 -31.59
CA GLU A 293 -12.43 17.16 -32.73
C GLU A 293 -11.35 16.32 -33.43
N ALA A 294 -10.81 15.31 -32.73
CA ALA A 294 -9.72 14.46 -33.22
C ALA A 294 -10.00 12.98 -32.89
N PRO A 295 -10.59 12.22 -33.84
CA PRO A 295 -10.81 10.80 -33.67
C PRO A 295 -9.52 10.07 -33.30
N GLY A 296 -9.54 9.25 -32.26
CA GLY A 296 -8.35 8.55 -31.77
C GLY A 296 -7.45 9.36 -30.82
N ALA A 297 -7.83 10.58 -30.43
CA ALA A 297 -7.07 11.39 -29.48
C ALA A 297 -7.74 11.47 -28.10
N LEU A 298 -6.93 11.61 -27.04
CA LEU A 298 -7.39 11.90 -25.68
C LEU A 298 -7.37 13.40 -25.40
N VAL A 299 -8.42 13.93 -24.78
CA VAL A 299 -8.48 15.30 -24.31
C VAL A 299 -7.52 15.47 -23.13
N THR A 300 -6.70 16.48 -23.23
CA THR A 300 -5.77 16.95 -22.19
C THR A 300 -6.42 18.07 -21.37
N ALA A 301 -5.81 18.48 -20.26
CA ALA A 301 -6.42 19.47 -19.37
C ALA A 301 -6.58 20.87 -19.99
N ASP A 302 -5.69 21.25 -20.91
CA ASP A 302 -5.85 22.46 -21.73
C ASP A 302 -6.84 22.27 -22.89
N GLY A 303 -7.43 21.07 -22.98
CA GLY A 303 -8.51 20.77 -23.88
C GLY A 303 -8.10 20.35 -25.28
N ARG A 304 -6.80 20.15 -25.51
CA ARG A 304 -6.30 19.70 -26.80
C ARG A 304 -6.41 18.19 -26.92
N GLY A 305 -6.56 17.70 -28.15
CA GLY A 305 -6.45 16.27 -28.42
C GLY A 305 -4.99 15.84 -28.47
N LEU A 306 -4.58 14.98 -27.54
CA LEU A 306 -3.31 14.25 -27.61
C LEU A 306 -3.40 13.19 -28.72
N THR A 307 -2.95 13.55 -29.91
CA THR A 307 -3.05 12.70 -31.10
C THR A 307 -1.93 11.65 -31.16
N PRO A 308 -2.14 10.52 -31.86
CA PRO A 308 -1.07 9.59 -32.20
C PRO A 308 0.14 10.26 -32.86
N GLY A 309 -0.09 11.25 -33.72
CA GLY A 309 0.96 12.04 -34.38
C GLY A 309 1.83 12.83 -33.38
N ALA A 310 1.20 13.49 -32.40
CA ALA A 310 1.92 14.22 -31.34
C ALA A 310 2.78 13.29 -30.48
N LEU A 311 2.27 12.09 -30.15
CA LEU A 311 3.02 11.07 -29.41
C LEU A 311 4.23 10.54 -30.20
N ARG A 312 4.05 10.24 -31.50
CA ARG A 312 5.18 9.81 -32.36
C ARG A 312 6.23 10.90 -32.50
N ALA A 313 5.82 12.16 -32.69
CA ALA A 313 6.73 13.29 -32.78
C ALA A 313 7.52 13.51 -31.48
N ALA A 314 6.88 13.35 -30.31
CA ALA A 314 7.55 13.49 -29.02
C ALA A 314 8.66 12.44 -28.81
N LEU A 315 8.51 11.26 -29.41
CA LEU A 315 9.39 10.11 -29.22
C LEU A 315 10.28 9.78 -30.44
N ALA A 316 10.17 10.51 -31.55
CA ALA A 316 10.82 10.18 -32.83
C ALA A 316 12.34 9.99 -32.72
N ASP A 317 13.02 10.81 -31.91
CA ASP A 317 14.48 10.79 -31.72
C ASP A 317 14.94 10.00 -30.49
N THR A 318 14.08 9.13 -29.95
CA THR A 318 14.34 8.42 -28.68
C THR A 318 14.65 6.94 -28.91
N PRO A 319 15.28 6.24 -27.95
CA PRO A 319 15.55 4.79 -28.03
C PRO A 319 14.29 3.92 -27.91
N VAL A 320 13.14 4.51 -27.60
CA VAL A 320 11.86 3.83 -27.43
C VAL A 320 11.33 3.36 -28.79
N ARG A 321 10.81 2.15 -28.83
CA ARG A 321 10.22 1.54 -30.04
C ARG A 321 8.74 1.23 -29.90
N HIS A 322 8.23 1.17 -28.67
CA HIS A 322 6.83 0.87 -28.38
C HIS A 322 6.31 1.78 -27.26
N LEU A 323 5.15 2.39 -27.48
CA LEU A 323 4.38 3.11 -26.46
C LEU A 323 2.98 2.50 -26.38
N THR A 324 2.60 2.01 -25.19
CA THR A 324 1.22 1.59 -24.91
C THR A 324 0.48 2.72 -24.21
N VAL A 325 -0.66 3.13 -24.76
CA VAL A 325 -1.57 4.10 -24.15
C VAL A 325 -2.77 3.36 -23.55
N LEU A 326 -3.03 3.59 -22.27
CA LEU A 326 -4.06 2.96 -21.46
C LEU A 326 -5.04 4.04 -21.00
N ALA A 327 -6.31 3.91 -21.33
CA ALA A 327 -7.34 4.85 -20.88
C ALA A 327 -8.72 4.20 -20.75
N ASP A 328 -9.48 4.57 -19.72
CA ASP A 328 -10.89 4.20 -19.58
C ASP A 328 -11.77 5.18 -20.39
N ALA A 329 -11.60 5.17 -21.71
CA ALA A 329 -12.29 6.05 -22.65
C ALA A 329 -12.69 5.28 -23.91
N GLY A 330 -13.97 5.32 -24.28
CA GLY A 330 -14.43 4.69 -25.52
C GLY A 330 -13.79 5.35 -26.73
N PHE A 331 -12.89 4.63 -27.42
CA PHE A 331 -12.48 5.02 -28.77
C PHE A 331 -13.61 4.70 -29.74
N GLY A 332 -13.81 5.62 -30.69
CA GLY A 332 -14.87 5.59 -31.68
C GLY A 332 -14.95 4.26 -32.43
N THR A 333 -16.17 3.95 -32.80
CA THR A 333 -16.62 2.75 -33.50
C THR A 333 -15.90 2.51 -34.82
N ASP A 334 -15.91 1.26 -35.30
CA ASP A 334 -15.57 0.98 -36.70
C ASP A 334 -16.42 1.84 -37.68
N ALA A 335 -16.06 1.86 -38.96
CA ALA A 335 -16.81 2.57 -40.01
C ALA A 335 -18.29 2.14 -40.12
N ALA A 336 -18.71 1.10 -39.38
CA ALA A 336 -20.07 0.58 -39.29
C ALA A 336 -20.78 0.89 -37.95
N GLY A 337 -20.19 1.70 -37.06
CA GLY A 337 -20.86 2.15 -35.83
C GLY A 337 -20.87 1.13 -34.68
N ARG A 338 -20.01 0.11 -34.68
CA ARG A 338 -19.87 -0.82 -33.54
C ARG A 338 -18.72 -0.41 -32.61
N GLY A 339 -19.02 -0.24 -31.33
CA GLY A 339 -18.02 -0.01 -30.29
C GLY A 339 -17.32 -1.32 -29.94
N HIS A 340 -15.98 -1.34 -29.99
CA HIS A 340 -15.21 -2.51 -29.59
C HIS A 340 -14.80 -2.37 -28.13
N ALA A 341 -15.57 -3.00 -27.22
CA ALA A 341 -14.99 -3.43 -25.96
C ALA A 341 -13.99 -4.55 -26.29
N GLY A 342 -12.71 -4.37 -25.95
CA GLY A 342 -11.76 -5.48 -25.85
C GLY A 342 -10.81 -5.75 -27.03
N ALA A 343 -10.78 -4.97 -28.11
CA ALA A 343 -9.76 -5.12 -29.16
C ALA A 343 -8.75 -3.95 -29.13
N PRO A 344 -7.43 -4.20 -28.93
CA PRO A 344 -6.44 -3.13 -29.02
C PRO A 344 -6.44 -2.54 -30.42
N LEU A 345 -6.57 -1.21 -30.51
CA LEU A 345 -6.35 -0.48 -31.75
C LEU A 345 -4.84 -0.39 -31.97
N VAL A 346 -4.34 -1.26 -32.85
CA VAL A 346 -2.95 -1.23 -33.32
C VAL A 346 -2.90 -0.36 -34.58
N GLU A 347 -2.43 0.88 -34.44
CA GLU A 347 -2.17 1.75 -35.59
C GLU A 347 -0.75 1.50 -36.12
N GLY A 348 -0.67 0.69 -37.19
CA GLY A 348 0.56 0.40 -37.93
C GLY A 348 0.86 1.41 -39.04
N ASP A 349 2.16 1.60 -39.29
CA ASP A 349 2.81 2.40 -40.34
C ASP A 349 2.76 3.94 -40.26
N ALA A 350 3.69 4.48 -39.47
CA ALA A 350 4.32 5.77 -39.72
C ALA A 350 5.74 5.77 -39.12
N GLN A 351 6.70 6.48 -39.74
CA GLN A 351 8.06 6.66 -39.19
C GLN A 351 8.00 7.06 -37.70
N GLY A 352 8.56 6.24 -36.79
CA GLY A 352 8.53 6.48 -35.34
C GLY A 352 8.24 5.22 -34.51
N PRO A 353 8.05 5.34 -33.17
CA PRO A 353 7.69 4.21 -32.33
C PRO A 353 6.29 3.68 -32.67
N GLN A 354 6.09 2.37 -32.51
CA GLN A 354 4.78 1.74 -32.63
C GLN A 354 3.90 2.16 -31.45
N LEU A 355 2.67 2.58 -31.75
CA LEU A 355 1.67 2.97 -30.76
C LEU A 355 0.63 1.86 -30.62
N THR A 356 0.27 1.55 -29.39
CA THR A 356 -0.82 0.62 -29.06
C THR A 356 -1.79 1.30 -28.13
N TRP A 357 -3.05 1.38 -28.54
CA TRP A 357 -4.11 1.92 -27.70
C TRP A 357 -4.90 0.77 -27.08
N ILE A 358 -5.02 0.82 -25.76
CA ILE A 358 -5.85 -0.11 -25.01
C ILE A 358 -6.86 0.69 -24.20
N ALA A 359 -8.13 0.46 -24.50
CA ALA A 359 -9.24 1.08 -23.79
C ALA A 359 -10.21 0.04 -23.26
N ALA A 360 -10.68 0.27 -22.05
CA ALA A 360 -11.85 -0.41 -21.52
C ALA A 360 -13.11 0.42 -21.87
N ALA A 361 -14.18 -0.28 -22.25
CA ALA A 361 -15.49 0.32 -22.44
C ALA A 361 -16.53 -0.54 -21.71
N GLY A 362 -17.34 0.08 -20.85
CA GLY A 362 -18.52 -0.57 -20.30
C GLY A 362 -19.65 -0.67 -21.34
N PRO A 363 -20.72 -1.43 -21.05
CA PRO A 363 -21.92 -1.45 -21.89
C PRO A 363 -22.45 -0.02 -22.10
N GLY A 364 -22.43 0.47 -23.36
CA GLY A 364 -22.84 1.84 -23.69
C GLY A 364 -21.71 2.88 -23.75
N GLY A 365 -20.44 2.47 -23.63
CA GLY A 365 -19.28 3.36 -23.84
C GLY A 365 -18.98 4.33 -22.68
N SER A 366 -19.58 4.13 -21.51
CA SER A 366 -19.32 4.95 -20.32
C SER A 366 -18.42 4.23 -19.30
N ALA A 367 -17.36 4.93 -18.88
CA ALA A 367 -16.62 4.61 -17.65
C ALA A 367 -17.49 4.91 -16.42
N TYR A 368 -17.51 4.00 -15.44
CA TYR A 368 -18.26 4.18 -14.19
C TYR A 368 -17.30 4.54 -13.05
N GLU A 369 -17.43 5.75 -12.49
CA GLU A 369 -17.10 5.95 -11.08
C GLU A 369 -18.17 5.26 -10.26
N HIS A 370 -17.79 4.32 -9.39
CA HIS A 370 -18.76 3.68 -8.50
C HIS A 370 -18.55 4.24 -7.09
N PRO A 371 -19.46 5.08 -6.56
CA PRO A 371 -19.28 5.73 -5.26
C PRO A 371 -19.02 4.75 -4.10
N SER A 372 -19.57 3.52 -4.16
CA SER A 372 -19.28 2.50 -3.14
C SER A 372 -17.94 1.76 -3.33
N ALA A 373 -17.31 1.90 -4.50
CA ALA A 373 -16.02 1.31 -4.81
C ALA A 373 -14.84 2.26 -4.53
N GLY A 374 -15.10 3.55 -4.31
CA GLY A 374 -14.10 4.58 -3.98
C GLY A 374 -12.99 4.69 -5.03
N GLY A 375 -13.36 4.72 -6.32
CA GLY A 375 -12.41 4.79 -7.45
C GLY A 375 -13.04 4.43 -8.80
N GLY A 376 -12.26 4.56 -9.88
CA GLY A 376 -12.63 4.11 -11.22
C GLY A 376 -12.52 2.59 -11.35
N LEU A 377 -13.53 1.96 -11.95
CA LEU A 377 -13.58 0.50 -12.07
C LEU A 377 -12.43 -0.06 -12.91
N PHE A 378 -12.01 0.64 -13.96
CA PHE A 378 -10.88 0.24 -14.79
C PHE A 378 -9.56 0.24 -14.02
N THR A 379 -9.21 1.35 -13.36
CA THR A 379 -7.98 1.42 -12.55
C THR A 379 -7.96 0.35 -11.48
N ARG A 380 -9.11 0.12 -10.83
CA ARG A 380 -9.25 -0.92 -9.81
C ARG A 380 -9.06 -2.32 -10.38
N ALA A 381 -9.68 -2.64 -11.52
CA ALA A 381 -9.52 -3.94 -12.18
C ALA A 381 -8.06 -4.16 -12.61
N LEU A 382 -7.42 -3.13 -13.19
CA LEU A 382 -6.01 -3.17 -13.54
C LEU A 382 -5.13 -3.45 -12.32
N CYS A 383 -5.33 -2.72 -11.22
CA CYS A 383 -4.56 -2.92 -10.00
C CYS A 383 -4.77 -4.32 -9.40
N GLN A 384 -6.01 -4.81 -9.38
CA GLN A 384 -6.33 -6.15 -8.88
C GLN A 384 -5.64 -7.25 -9.71
N ARG A 385 -5.59 -7.12 -11.03
CA ARG A 385 -4.91 -8.11 -11.87
C ARG A 385 -3.39 -8.03 -11.75
N LEU A 386 -2.82 -6.83 -11.61
CA LEU A 386 -1.40 -6.66 -11.32
C LEU A 386 -0.99 -7.27 -9.97
N ASP A 387 -1.90 -7.28 -9.00
CA ASP A 387 -1.70 -7.91 -7.68
C ASP A 387 -1.90 -9.44 -7.72
N ALA A 388 -2.80 -9.93 -8.56
CA ALA A 388 -3.23 -11.33 -8.58
C ALA A 388 -2.47 -12.24 -9.58
N SER A 389 -1.58 -11.72 -10.41
CA SER A 389 -1.03 -12.46 -11.57
C SER A 389 0.48 -12.33 -11.74
N ASP A 390 1.14 -13.40 -12.20
CA ASP A 390 2.53 -13.41 -12.68
C ASP A 390 2.63 -12.81 -14.09
N VAL A 391 2.16 -11.57 -14.27
CA VAL A 391 2.13 -10.92 -15.60
C VAL A 391 3.54 -10.52 -16.00
N GLU A 392 4.04 -11.10 -17.09
CA GLU A 392 5.23 -10.58 -17.76
C GLU A 392 4.89 -9.21 -18.36
N ILE A 393 5.58 -8.16 -17.93
CA ILE A 393 5.33 -6.79 -18.41
C ILE A 393 6.05 -6.59 -19.75
N SER A 394 5.51 -7.25 -20.77
CA SER A 394 5.78 -7.00 -22.18
C SER A 394 4.54 -6.37 -22.81
N HIS A 395 4.69 -5.82 -24.03
CA HIS A 395 3.54 -5.47 -24.87
C HIS A 395 2.50 -6.59 -24.88
N GLU A 396 2.95 -7.83 -25.08
CA GLU A 396 2.11 -9.03 -25.17
C GLU A 396 1.44 -9.37 -23.85
N GLY A 397 2.11 -9.21 -22.71
CA GLY A 397 1.51 -9.48 -21.39
C GLY A 397 0.51 -8.43 -20.95
N LEU A 398 0.74 -7.14 -21.27
CA LEU A 398 -0.27 -6.09 -21.04
C LEU A 398 -1.46 -6.22 -21.99
N VAL A 399 -1.22 -6.59 -23.26
CA VAL A 399 -2.30 -6.90 -24.20
C VAL A 399 -3.09 -8.12 -23.72
N ALA A 400 -2.43 -9.20 -23.28
CA ALA A 400 -3.08 -10.39 -22.73
C ALA A 400 -3.92 -10.07 -21.49
N LEU A 401 -3.40 -9.22 -20.59
CA LEU A 401 -4.09 -8.74 -19.38
C LEU A 401 -5.39 -7.98 -19.70
N LEU A 402 -5.49 -7.38 -20.88
CA LEU A 402 -6.56 -6.45 -21.26
C LEU A 402 -7.44 -6.98 -22.40
N SER A 403 -7.01 -8.04 -23.10
CA SER A 403 -7.76 -8.75 -24.14
C SER A 403 -8.75 -9.79 -23.58
N GLU A 404 -8.55 -10.22 -22.33
CA GLU A 404 -9.60 -10.94 -21.60
C GLU A 404 -10.66 -9.94 -21.15
N ASP A 405 -11.88 -10.15 -21.63
CA ASP A 405 -13.00 -9.20 -21.58
C ASP A 405 -13.20 -8.59 -20.17
N LEU A 406 -12.68 -7.36 -19.98
CA LEU A 406 -12.87 -6.59 -18.77
C LEU A 406 -14.34 -6.23 -18.54
N SER A 407 -15.18 -6.29 -19.59
CA SER A 407 -16.61 -6.01 -19.51
C SER A 407 -17.43 -7.19 -18.98
N ASP A 408 -17.01 -8.44 -19.26
CA ASP A 408 -17.65 -9.65 -18.71
C ASP A 408 -17.46 -9.79 -17.20
N GLN A 409 -16.38 -9.23 -16.63
CA GLN A 409 -16.08 -9.29 -15.20
C GLN A 409 -16.49 -8.03 -14.41
N ALA A 410 -16.70 -6.90 -15.08
CA ALA A 410 -17.43 -5.77 -14.48
C ALA A 410 -18.88 -6.18 -14.11
N GLY A 411 -19.44 -7.16 -14.84
CA GLY A 411 -20.69 -7.84 -14.52
C GLY A 411 -20.56 -9.10 -13.62
N ALA A 412 -19.35 -9.58 -13.34
CA ALA A 412 -19.09 -10.78 -12.55
C ALA A 412 -18.49 -10.52 -11.15
N LEU A 413 -18.56 -9.27 -10.66
CA LEU A 413 -18.70 -9.08 -9.22
C LEU A 413 -20.03 -9.73 -8.82
N PRO A 414 -20.08 -10.56 -7.77
CA PRO A 414 -21.25 -11.38 -7.50
C PRO A 414 -22.48 -10.51 -7.30
N THR A 415 -23.39 -10.50 -8.27
CA THR A 415 -24.81 -10.48 -7.99
C THR A 415 -25.14 -11.88 -7.49
N PRO A 416 -25.56 -12.08 -6.24
CA PRO A 416 -26.11 -13.38 -5.83
C PRO A 416 -27.38 -13.62 -6.67
N ALA A 417 -27.26 -14.42 -7.72
CA ALA A 417 -28.38 -14.82 -8.55
C ALA A 417 -29.24 -15.80 -7.76
N GLY A 418 -30.36 -15.31 -7.24
CA GLY A 418 -31.31 -16.15 -6.52
C GLY A 418 -32.34 -15.39 -5.69
N GLN A 419 -32.97 -14.34 -6.22
CA GLN A 419 -34.32 -13.91 -5.83
C GLN A 419 -34.86 -12.83 -6.79
N GLN A 420 -35.96 -13.11 -7.49
CA GLN A 420 -36.80 -12.08 -8.11
C GLN A 420 -37.78 -11.45 -7.08
N PRO A 421 -38.77 -10.65 -7.51
CA PRO A 421 -38.99 -9.27 -7.13
C PRO A 421 -39.79 -9.15 -5.82
N TRP A 422 -39.59 -8.05 -5.11
CA TRP A 422 -40.27 -7.69 -3.85
C TRP A 422 -39.79 -8.45 -2.60
N LEU A 423 -38.65 -8.00 -2.08
CA LEU A 423 -38.71 -7.32 -0.79
C LEU A 423 -38.02 -5.99 -0.97
N ARG A 424 -38.74 -4.93 -0.59
CA ARG A 424 -38.24 -3.58 -0.41
C ARG A 424 -36.83 -3.68 0.17
N THR A 425 -35.90 -2.88 -0.34
CA THR A 425 -34.81 -2.41 0.50
C THR A 425 -35.41 -2.11 1.88
N PRO A 426 -34.92 -2.71 2.97
CA PRO A 426 -34.99 -1.97 4.21
C PRO A 426 -34.29 -0.67 3.83
N ASP A 427 -35.08 0.41 3.80
CA ASP A 427 -34.60 1.77 3.87
C ASP A 427 -33.26 1.78 4.66
N PRO A 428 -32.21 2.48 4.26
CA PRO A 428 -31.05 2.67 5.13
C PRO A 428 -31.40 3.20 6.55
N ALA A 429 -32.66 3.58 6.81
CA ALA A 429 -33.26 3.73 8.14
C ALA A 429 -33.53 2.43 8.95
N ALA A 430 -33.48 1.23 8.36
CA ALA A 430 -33.97 -0.02 8.95
C ALA A 430 -32.87 -0.94 9.52
N LEU A 431 -31.59 -0.57 9.42
CA LEU A 431 -30.51 -1.13 10.26
C LEU A 431 -30.22 -0.26 11.50
N LEU A 432 -31.10 0.72 11.78
CA LEU A 432 -31.07 1.61 12.93
C LEU A 432 -32.32 1.48 13.81
N LEU A 433 -32.90 0.28 13.92
CA LEU A 433 -34.04 0.02 14.82
C LEU A 433 -33.63 -0.78 16.05
N ALA A 434 -32.96 -0.12 17.00
CA ALA A 434 -33.61 0.01 18.29
C ALA A 434 -34.51 1.25 18.20
N PRO A 435 -35.75 1.22 18.71
CA PRO A 435 -36.69 2.32 18.50
C PRO A 435 -36.03 3.63 18.94
N PRO A 436 -36.21 4.74 18.18
CA PRO A 436 -35.98 6.04 18.76
C PRO A 436 -36.86 6.10 20.01
N GLU A 437 -36.30 6.49 21.15
CA GLU A 437 -37.16 7.07 22.17
C GLU A 437 -38.00 8.12 21.44
N ARG A 438 -39.33 7.97 21.51
CA ARG A 438 -40.27 8.94 20.94
C ARG A 438 -40.09 10.26 21.67
N GLY A 439 -39.06 11.00 21.28
CA GLY A 439 -38.78 12.36 21.67
C GLY A 439 -39.18 13.27 20.52
N ARG A 440 -40.04 14.25 20.83
CA ARG A 440 -40.40 15.40 20.01
C ARG A 440 -39.19 15.91 19.20
N GLY A 441 -39.40 16.37 17.96
CA GLY A 441 -38.36 16.94 17.11
C GLY A 441 -37.38 17.77 17.93
N ALA A 442 -36.13 17.29 18.01
CA ALA A 442 -35.11 17.96 18.79
C ALA A 442 -34.95 19.37 18.21
N ALA A 443 -34.89 20.38 19.07
CA ALA A 443 -34.61 21.74 18.62
C ALA A 443 -33.32 21.73 17.79
N PRO A 444 -33.26 22.48 16.68
CA PRO A 444 -32.06 22.57 15.87
C PRO A 444 -30.87 22.96 16.77
N PHE A 445 -29.77 22.23 16.63
CA PHE A 445 -28.57 22.43 17.43
C PHE A 445 -27.41 22.84 16.53
N ALA A 446 -26.46 23.58 17.11
CA ALA A 446 -25.19 23.88 16.50
C ALA A 446 -24.14 23.97 17.59
N LEU A 447 -23.12 23.12 17.50
CA LEU A 447 -21.99 23.08 18.41
C LEU A 447 -20.72 23.18 17.58
N ARG A 448 -19.78 24.01 18.02
CA ARG A 448 -18.50 24.19 17.34
C ARG A 448 -17.40 24.52 18.34
N HIS A 449 -16.25 23.90 18.15
CA HIS A 449 -15.01 24.18 18.86
C HIS A 449 -14.00 24.78 17.91
N TYR A 450 -13.33 25.86 18.32
CA TYR A 450 -12.24 26.42 17.54
C TYR A 450 -10.97 25.60 17.77
N VAL A 451 -10.56 24.84 16.75
CA VAL A 451 -9.39 23.99 16.79
C VAL A 451 -8.42 24.41 15.68
N PRO A 452 -7.17 24.80 16.02
CA PRO A 452 -6.13 25.02 15.02
C PRO A 452 -5.92 23.78 14.16
N LEU A 453 -5.85 23.98 12.85
CA LEU A 453 -5.61 22.89 11.91
C LEU A 453 -4.11 22.59 11.92
N VAL A 454 -3.77 21.33 12.19
CA VAL A 454 -2.40 20.82 12.11
C VAL A 454 -2.30 19.88 10.92
N ALA A 455 -1.61 20.31 9.87
CA ALA A 455 -1.37 19.47 8.72
C ALA A 455 -0.46 18.29 9.07
N GLN A 456 -0.69 17.14 8.45
CA GLN A 456 0.25 16.05 8.52
C GLN A 456 1.53 16.39 7.74
N LEU A 457 2.70 15.96 8.22
CA LEU A 457 4.00 16.30 7.60
C LEU A 457 4.64 15.15 6.82
N ALA A 458 4.03 13.97 6.89
CA ALA A 458 4.33 12.79 6.09
C ALA A 458 3.02 12.09 5.71
N GLU A 459 3.03 11.28 4.66
CA GLU A 459 1.84 10.63 4.09
C GLU A 459 1.02 9.84 5.13
N MET A 460 1.68 9.15 6.05
CA MET A 460 1.04 8.33 7.09
C MET A 460 1.15 8.94 8.50
N SER A 461 1.11 10.27 8.61
CA SER A 461 1.24 10.97 9.91
C SER A 461 -0.06 11.62 10.41
N CYS A 462 -1.20 11.33 9.76
CA CYS A 462 -2.52 11.86 10.12
C CYS A 462 -2.89 11.63 11.59
N TRP A 463 -2.61 10.43 12.11
CA TRP A 463 -2.87 10.05 13.50
C TRP A 463 -2.24 11.00 14.52
N ALA A 464 -1.00 11.43 14.29
CA ALA A 464 -0.23 12.28 15.17
C ALA A 464 -0.60 13.75 15.00
N ALA A 465 -0.88 14.18 13.77
CA ALA A 465 -1.38 15.53 13.49
C ALA A 465 -2.76 15.77 14.10
N ALA A 466 -3.68 14.81 13.96
CA ALA A 466 -5.00 14.86 14.59
C ALA A 466 -4.91 14.84 16.12
N ALA A 467 -4.04 14.01 16.71
CA ALA A 467 -3.83 14.01 18.16
C ALA A 467 -3.21 15.33 18.65
N ALA A 468 -2.34 15.97 17.85
CA ALA A 468 -1.82 17.29 18.15
C ALA A 468 -2.92 18.36 18.19
N MET A 469 -3.91 18.30 17.31
CA MET A 469 -5.07 19.20 17.35
C MET A 469 -5.87 19.05 18.65
N LEU A 470 -6.11 17.81 19.11
CA LEU A 470 -6.83 17.56 20.37
C LEU A 470 -6.04 18.05 21.59
N VAL A 471 -4.77 17.66 21.68
CA VAL A 471 -3.90 18.02 22.82
C VAL A 471 -3.66 19.53 22.86
N GLY A 472 -3.37 20.15 21.71
CA GLY A 472 -3.20 21.60 21.61
C GLY A 472 -4.48 22.36 21.97
N TRP A 473 -5.65 21.83 21.59
CA TRP A 473 -6.92 22.38 22.03
C TRP A 473 -7.16 22.23 23.54
N ARG A 474 -6.84 21.08 24.15
CA ARG A 474 -7.01 20.86 25.60
C ARG A 474 -6.10 21.79 26.40
N ASP A 475 -4.85 21.88 25.99
CA ASP A 475 -3.77 22.52 26.75
C ASP A 475 -3.57 24.00 26.38
N CYS A 476 -4.35 24.51 25.41
CA CYS A 476 -4.23 25.86 24.86
C CYS A 476 -2.80 26.19 24.37
N GLN A 477 -2.16 25.21 23.70
CA GLN A 477 -0.80 25.31 23.20
C GLN A 477 -0.72 25.01 21.71
N ASP A 478 0.26 25.61 21.03
CA ASP A 478 0.63 25.19 19.70
C ASP A 478 1.35 23.84 19.77
N MET A 479 0.75 22.83 19.14
CA MET A 479 1.19 21.45 19.19
C MET A 479 1.39 20.93 17.78
N GLY A 480 2.59 20.41 17.51
CA GLY A 480 2.92 19.76 16.24
C GLY A 480 2.89 18.23 16.33
N GLY A 481 2.53 17.56 15.23
CA GLY A 481 2.47 16.10 15.18
C GLY A 481 3.80 15.40 15.52
N ILE A 482 4.95 16.01 15.20
CA ILE A 482 6.29 15.45 15.53
C ILE A 482 6.43 15.25 17.04
N ARG A 483 5.98 16.24 17.83
CA ARG A 483 6.05 16.19 19.29
C ARG A 483 5.17 15.07 19.82
N ILE A 484 3.97 14.89 19.25
CA ILE A 484 3.06 13.78 19.58
C ILE A 484 3.74 12.42 19.35
N ALA A 485 4.34 12.23 18.17
CA ALA A 485 4.99 10.97 17.83
C ALA A 485 6.22 10.67 18.70
N GLN A 486 7.01 11.69 19.06
CA GLN A 486 8.16 11.53 19.97
C GLN A 486 7.71 11.20 21.40
N GLY A 487 6.77 11.97 21.96
CA GLY A 487 6.32 11.78 23.34
C GLY A 487 5.49 10.51 23.57
N SER A 488 4.95 9.92 22.51
CA SER A 488 4.29 8.60 22.57
C SER A 488 5.25 7.42 22.47
N GLY A 489 6.56 7.64 22.29
CA GLY A 489 7.53 6.57 22.00
C GLY A 489 7.35 5.95 20.62
N ARG A 490 6.52 6.54 19.76
CA ARG A 490 6.15 6.06 18.41
C ARG A 490 6.86 6.81 17.29
N TRP A 491 8.04 7.38 17.56
CA TRP A 491 8.84 8.10 16.56
C TRP A 491 9.13 7.25 15.31
N ARG A 492 9.35 5.94 15.49
CA ARG A 492 9.55 5.00 14.36
C ARG A 492 8.30 4.84 13.49
N SER A 493 7.10 5.01 14.06
CA SER A 493 5.81 4.93 13.36
C SER A 493 5.36 6.26 12.75
N TRP A 494 6.08 7.36 13.01
CA TRP A 494 5.75 8.72 12.54
C TRP A 494 5.46 8.80 11.03
N LYS A 495 6.22 8.07 10.21
CA LYS A 495 6.06 8.03 8.75
C LYS A 495 5.38 6.76 8.23
N LEU A 496 5.14 5.77 9.10
CA LEU A 496 4.66 4.43 8.73
C LEU A 496 3.16 4.24 9.05
N GLY A 497 2.54 5.19 9.74
CA GLY A 497 1.17 5.07 10.21
C GLY A 497 1.07 4.37 11.56
N LEU A 498 -0.07 4.55 12.21
CA LEU A 498 -0.39 3.93 13.48
C LEU A 498 -1.46 2.86 13.26
N GLN A 499 -1.25 1.65 13.78
CA GLN A 499 -2.22 0.58 13.67
C GLN A 499 -3.31 0.73 14.74
N PRO A 500 -4.52 0.18 14.51
CA PRO A 500 -5.61 0.13 15.49
C PRO A 500 -5.19 -0.27 16.91
N LYS A 501 -4.32 -1.29 17.04
CA LYS A 501 -3.83 -1.79 18.32
C LYS A 501 -2.94 -0.81 19.09
N ASP A 502 -2.34 0.15 18.39
CA ASP A 502 -1.40 1.10 18.97
C ASP A 502 -2.07 2.38 19.48
N ILE A 503 -3.36 2.56 19.18
CA ILE A 503 -4.15 3.74 19.56
C ILE A 503 -4.31 3.87 21.07
N ALA A 504 -4.45 2.76 21.80
CA ALA A 504 -4.51 2.76 23.26
C ALA A 504 -3.21 3.33 23.88
N ALA A 505 -2.05 2.95 23.34
CA ALA A 505 -0.76 3.45 23.81
C ALA A 505 -0.55 4.94 23.47
N LEU A 506 -1.03 5.40 22.31
CA LEU A 506 -1.06 6.83 21.98
C LEU A 506 -1.94 7.60 22.98
N ALA A 507 -3.12 7.06 23.29
CA ALA A 507 -4.08 7.69 24.18
C ALA A 507 -3.50 7.81 25.59
N GLU A 508 -2.92 6.73 26.13
CA GLU A 508 -2.24 6.72 27.42
C GLU A 508 -1.11 7.76 27.49
N ALA A 509 -0.23 7.80 26.48
CA ALA A 509 0.92 8.70 26.48
C ALA A 509 0.56 10.20 26.49
N TRP A 510 -0.61 10.56 25.96
CA TRP A 510 -1.05 11.95 25.86
C TRP A 510 -2.25 12.30 26.73
N GLY A 511 -2.67 11.39 27.61
CA GLY A 511 -3.83 11.57 28.47
C GLY A 511 -5.12 11.80 27.68
N LEU A 512 -5.27 11.08 26.56
CA LEU A 512 -6.52 11.00 25.81
C LEU A 512 -7.31 9.78 26.28
N THR A 513 -8.62 9.85 26.15
CA THR A 513 -9.53 8.75 26.45
C THR A 513 -10.01 8.14 25.15
N GLN A 514 -9.86 6.82 25.04
CA GLN A 514 -10.41 6.04 23.94
C GLN A 514 -11.82 5.57 24.28
N GLU A 515 -12.78 5.93 23.45
CA GLU A 515 -14.13 5.39 23.54
C GLU A 515 -14.16 3.94 23.04
N ARG A 516 -15.09 3.13 23.57
CA ARG A 516 -15.26 1.75 23.11
C ARG A 516 -15.57 1.73 21.61
N PRO A 517 -14.91 0.89 20.81
CA PRO A 517 -15.20 0.78 19.39
C PRO A 517 -16.67 0.40 19.16
N ARG A 518 -17.45 1.29 18.53
CA ARG A 518 -18.87 1.09 18.19
C ARG A 518 -19.32 2.04 17.08
N PHE A 519 -20.54 1.85 16.59
CA PHE A 519 -21.22 2.87 15.79
C PHE A 519 -21.80 3.95 16.69
N TYR A 520 -21.78 5.19 16.20
CA TYR A 520 -22.28 6.35 16.93
C TYR A 520 -23.52 6.92 16.23
N HIS A 521 -24.56 7.16 17.01
CA HIS A 521 -25.69 7.96 16.57
C HIS A 521 -25.39 9.45 16.68
N VAL A 522 -26.16 10.29 15.99
CA VAL A 522 -26.01 11.76 15.99
C VAL A 522 -25.97 12.32 17.41
N ALA A 523 -26.91 11.91 18.26
CA ALA A 523 -27.00 12.39 19.64
C ALA A 523 -25.79 11.97 20.50
N GLU A 524 -25.23 10.79 20.26
CA GLU A 524 -24.08 10.29 21.01
C GLU A 524 -22.80 11.02 20.64
N LEU A 525 -22.53 11.17 19.33
CA LEU A 525 -21.35 11.88 18.85
C LEU A 525 -21.43 13.37 19.22
N ARG A 526 -22.62 13.98 19.13
CA ARG A 526 -22.89 15.33 19.65
C ARG A 526 -22.60 15.41 21.14
N GLY A 527 -23.08 14.46 21.93
CA GLY A 527 -22.85 14.44 23.38
C GLY A 527 -21.38 14.29 23.77
N LEU A 528 -20.60 13.52 22.99
CA LEU A 528 -19.15 13.43 23.17
C LEU A 528 -18.47 14.76 22.84
N LEU A 529 -18.81 15.36 21.69
CA LEU A 529 -18.26 16.66 21.26
C LEU A 529 -18.61 17.78 22.25
N GLU A 530 -19.82 17.75 22.83
CA GLU A 530 -20.29 18.71 23.82
C GLU A 530 -19.55 18.59 25.15
N ARG A 531 -19.40 17.37 25.66
CA ARG A 531 -18.77 17.12 26.96
C ARG A 531 -17.25 17.23 26.93
N PHE A 532 -16.62 16.77 25.85
CA PHE A 532 -15.18 16.52 25.83
C PHE A 532 -14.41 17.35 24.80
N GLY A 533 -15.11 18.19 24.02
CA GLY A 533 -14.48 18.96 22.97
C GLY A 533 -14.22 18.14 21.70
N PRO A 534 -13.29 18.57 20.82
CA PRO A 534 -13.05 17.94 19.53
C PRO A 534 -12.71 16.46 19.64
N LEU A 535 -13.16 15.69 18.65
CA LEU A 535 -13.00 14.24 18.63
C LEU A 535 -12.03 13.83 17.53
N TRP A 536 -11.07 12.98 17.88
CA TRP A 536 -10.20 12.30 16.95
C TRP A 536 -10.96 11.09 16.41
N LEU A 537 -11.09 10.98 15.10
CA LEU A 537 -11.90 9.95 14.46
C LEU A 537 -11.04 9.13 13.50
N GLY A 538 -10.93 7.84 13.76
CA GLY A 538 -10.41 6.87 12.80
C GLY A 538 -11.49 6.55 11.77
N GLU A 539 -11.28 6.97 10.53
CA GLU A 539 -12.18 6.73 9.40
C GLU A 539 -11.44 6.12 8.21
N ALA A 540 -12.14 5.89 7.10
CA ALA A 540 -11.49 5.47 5.87
C ALA A 540 -12.11 6.13 4.65
N ASP A 541 -11.27 6.84 3.91
CA ASP A 541 -11.59 7.49 2.65
C ASP A 541 -10.30 7.76 1.85
N PRO A 542 -9.85 6.84 0.97
CA PRO A 542 -10.29 5.45 0.77
C PRO A 542 -9.62 4.43 1.70
N ASP A 543 -8.48 4.80 2.28
CA ASP A 543 -7.67 3.99 3.18
C ASP A 543 -7.81 4.50 4.62
N LEU A 544 -7.25 3.77 5.59
CA LEU A 544 -7.31 4.19 7.00
C LEU A 544 -6.70 5.58 7.17
N HIS A 545 -7.54 6.49 7.66
CA HIS A 545 -7.20 7.88 7.85
C HIS A 545 -7.75 8.38 9.17
N VAL A 546 -7.27 9.53 9.59
CA VAL A 546 -7.67 10.13 10.85
C VAL A 546 -8.00 11.59 10.64
N VAL A 547 -9.21 11.97 11.03
CA VAL A 547 -9.69 13.35 10.98
C VAL A 547 -10.13 13.83 12.36
N VAL A 548 -10.38 15.13 12.49
CA VAL A 548 -10.83 15.74 13.75
C VAL A 548 -12.21 16.37 13.57
N LEU A 549 -13.19 15.84 14.29
CA LEU A 549 -14.52 16.43 14.41
C LEU A 549 -14.45 17.66 15.31
N THR A 550 -14.79 18.83 14.77
CA THR A 550 -14.72 20.11 15.48
C THR A 550 -16.08 20.75 15.68
N GLY A 551 -17.09 20.34 14.91
CA GLY A 551 -18.44 20.88 15.00
C GLY A 551 -19.50 19.88 14.54
N ILE A 552 -20.74 20.10 15.00
CA ILE A 552 -21.91 19.36 14.55
C ILE A 552 -23.15 20.28 14.63
N ARG A 553 -23.95 20.32 13.57
CA ARG A 553 -25.16 21.14 13.49
C ARG A 553 -26.27 20.43 12.74
N GLY A 554 -27.52 20.63 13.13
CA GLY A 554 -28.65 20.03 12.42
C GLY A 554 -29.89 19.78 13.26
N ASP A 555 -30.76 18.93 12.71
CA ASP A 555 -32.04 18.54 13.31
C ASP A 555 -32.00 17.19 14.04
N GLY A 556 -30.86 16.49 14.01
CA GLY A 556 -30.67 15.19 14.65
C GLY A 556 -30.89 14.00 13.74
N THR A 557 -31.31 14.21 12.49
CA THR A 557 -31.41 13.17 11.46
C THR A 557 -30.08 12.98 10.74
N LEU A 558 -29.88 11.84 10.06
CA LEU A 558 -28.61 11.52 9.36
C LEU A 558 -28.31 12.48 8.20
N ASP A 559 -29.34 12.94 7.50
CA ASP A 559 -29.21 13.82 6.33
C ASP A 559 -29.38 15.30 6.69
N GLY A 560 -30.18 15.60 7.72
CA GLY A 560 -30.38 16.95 8.24
C GLY A 560 -29.33 17.39 9.27
N THR A 561 -28.29 16.58 9.51
CA THR A 561 -27.17 16.91 10.39
C THR A 561 -25.85 16.91 9.62
N GLU A 562 -25.10 18.00 9.76
CA GLU A 562 -23.77 18.18 9.22
C GLU A 562 -22.72 18.20 10.33
N VAL A 563 -21.52 17.74 10.01
CA VAL A 563 -20.34 17.76 10.87
C VAL A 563 -19.25 18.63 10.25
N GLU A 564 -18.50 19.35 11.07
CA GLU A 564 -17.31 20.10 10.65
C GLU A 564 -16.05 19.31 10.95
N ILE A 565 -15.22 19.12 9.92
CA ILE A 565 -14.00 18.32 9.95
C ILE A 565 -12.77 19.21 9.76
N ASN A 566 -11.77 19.03 10.62
CA ASN A 566 -10.40 19.41 10.35
C ASN A 566 -9.66 18.15 9.90
N ASP A 567 -9.19 18.13 8.66
CA ASP A 567 -8.47 17.02 8.07
C ASP A 567 -6.96 17.34 8.02
N PRO A 568 -6.08 16.53 8.63
CA PRO A 568 -4.63 16.68 8.48
C PRO A 568 -4.12 16.60 7.03
N TRP A 569 -4.85 15.95 6.12
CA TRP A 569 -4.56 15.84 4.70
C TRP A 569 -5.01 17.10 3.93
N PRO A 570 -4.32 17.54 2.86
CA PRO A 570 -3.11 17.00 2.26
C PRO A 570 -1.82 17.35 3.02
N VAL A 571 -0.77 16.55 2.81
CA VAL A 571 0.55 16.72 3.47
C VAL A 571 1.03 18.17 3.36
N GLY A 572 1.40 18.75 4.50
CA GLY A 572 1.92 20.11 4.62
C GLY A 572 0.88 21.22 4.56
N ARG A 573 -0.40 20.91 4.31
CA ARG A 573 -1.47 21.92 4.18
C ARG A 573 -2.67 21.64 5.10
N GLY A 574 -3.15 20.39 5.15
CA GLY A 574 -4.43 20.05 5.78
C GLY A 574 -5.62 20.71 5.07
N GLU A 575 -6.84 20.37 5.45
CA GLU A 575 -8.03 21.07 5.01
C GLU A 575 -9.17 21.09 6.03
N ARG A 576 -10.22 21.85 5.71
CA ARG A 576 -11.45 21.90 6.48
C ARG A 576 -12.63 21.78 5.55
N TYR A 577 -13.56 20.89 5.89
CA TYR A 577 -14.79 20.68 5.13
C TYR A 577 -15.93 20.26 6.04
N THR A 578 -17.11 20.17 5.46
CA THR A 578 -18.32 19.67 6.11
C THR A 578 -18.81 18.42 5.41
N LEU A 579 -19.26 17.45 6.20
CA LEU A 579 -19.93 16.25 5.71
C LEU A 579 -21.33 16.15 6.31
N THR A 580 -22.26 15.49 5.63
CA THR A 580 -23.46 15.01 6.31
C THR A 580 -23.12 13.89 7.28
N PHE A 581 -23.92 13.71 8.32
CA PHE A 581 -23.71 12.63 9.27
C PHE A 581 -23.81 11.25 8.59
N ARG A 582 -24.64 11.13 7.54
CA ARG A 582 -24.68 9.93 6.67
C ARG A 582 -23.33 9.64 6.02
N GLN A 583 -22.65 10.66 5.50
CA GLN A 583 -21.32 10.50 4.88
C GLN A 583 -20.28 10.08 5.93
N LEU A 584 -20.25 10.73 7.08
CA LEU A 584 -19.35 10.35 8.18
C LEU A 584 -19.59 8.89 8.63
N ALA A 585 -20.85 8.49 8.77
CA ALA A 585 -21.20 7.12 9.13
C ALA A 585 -20.72 6.11 8.06
N ALA A 586 -20.81 6.45 6.78
CA ALA A 586 -20.30 5.62 5.69
C ALA A 586 -18.78 5.43 5.79
N ASN A 587 -18.02 6.48 6.13
CA ASN A 587 -16.57 6.41 6.31
C ASN A 587 -16.19 5.53 7.52
N PHE A 588 -16.93 5.60 8.62
CA PHE A 588 -16.76 4.70 9.77
C PHE A 588 -17.02 3.23 9.40
N HIS A 589 -18.04 2.97 8.60
CA HIS A 589 -18.32 1.64 8.07
C HIS A 589 -17.22 1.14 7.12
N ALA A 590 -16.63 2.03 6.31
CA ALA A 590 -15.49 1.70 5.46
C ALA A 590 -14.27 1.34 6.31
N ALA A 591 -13.93 2.14 7.32
CA ALA A 591 -12.83 1.85 8.24
C ALA A 591 -13.03 0.50 8.93
N SER A 592 -14.25 0.23 9.41
CA SER A 592 -14.56 -1.01 10.11
C SER A 592 -14.33 -2.26 9.27
N ARG A 593 -14.54 -2.16 7.95
CA ARG A 593 -14.26 -3.25 7.00
C ARG A 593 -12.77 -3.45 6.75
N LEU A 594 -11.96 -2.39 6.82
CA LEU A 594 -10.52 -2.47 6.61
C LEU A 594 -9.77 -3.05 7.82
N VAL A 595 -10.21 -2.73 9.04
CA VAL A 595 -9.48 -3.13 10.26
C VAL A 595 -10.14 -4.24 11.08
N GLY A 596 -11.34 -4.67 10.72
CA GLY A 596 -12.11 -5.67 11.48
C GLY A 596 -12.53 -5.19 12.88
N LEU A 597 -12.51 -3.88 13.12
CA LEU A 597 -12.86 -3.22 14.38
C LEU A 597 -13.76 -2.01 14.09
N HIS A 598 -14.73 -1.74 14.95
CA HIS A 598 -15.57 -0.56 14.81
C HIS A 598 -14.79 0.76 14.91
N ALA A 599 -15.42 1.86 14.48
CA ALA A 599 -14.83 3.20 14.49
C ALA A 599 -14.14 3.54 15.81
N GLN A 600 -12.94 4.09 15.71
CA GLN A 600 -12.14 4.48 16.86
C GLN A 600 -12.27 5.97 17.09
N VAL A 601 -12.62 6.33 18.33
CA VAL A 601 -12.83 7.72 18.74
C VAL A 601 -11.96 8.00 19.96
N LEU A 602 -11.14 9.05 19.88
CA LEU A 602 -10.43 9.59 21.04
C LEU A 602 -10.98 10.98 21.39
N HIS A 603 -10.93 11.30 22.67
CA HIS A 603 -11.24 12.64 23.18
C HIS A 603 -10.31 12.99 24.35
N THR A 604 -10.34 14.25 24.77
CA THR A 604 -9.39 14.80 25.75
C THR A 604 -9.80 14.59 27.22
N GLY A 605 -10.98 14.02 27.46
CA GLY A 605 -11.64 14.05 28.77
C GLY A 605 -12.27 15.41 29.14
N GLY A 606 -12.21 16.40 28.24
CA GLY A 606 -12.64 17.79 28.46
C GLY A 606 -11.48 18.71 28.85
N ARG A 607 -11.73 20.02 28.86
CA ARG A 607 -10.77 20.98 29.44
C ARG A 607 -10.90 20.96 30.97
N PRO A 608 -9.79 21.06 31.72
CA PRO A 608 -9.88 21.40 33.13
C PRO A 608 -10.68 22.70 33.28
N GLN A 609 -11.72 22.68 34.10
CA GLN A 609 -12.37 23.93 34.53
C GLN A 609 -11.28 24.75 35.24
N PRO A 610 -11.11 26.06 34.96
CA PRO A 610 -10.27 26.88 35.80
C PRO A 610 -10.80 26.75 37.24
N SER A 611 -9.95 26.33 38.17
CA SER A 611 -10.33 26.41 39.58
C SER A 611 -10.66 27.87 39.88
N GLU A 612 -11.78 28.12 40.53
CA GLU A 612 -12.17 29.48 40.98
C GLU A 612 -11.13 30.12 41.91
N ASP A 613 -10.07 29.39 42.30
CA ASP A 613 -8.98 29.81 43.19
C ASP A 613 -7.60 29.99 42.52
N ALA A 614 -7.50 30.14 41.20
CA ALA A 614 -6.22 30.51 40.57
C ALA A 614 -6.10 32.05 40.46
N PRO A 615 -5.05 32.69 41.04
CA PRO A 615 -4.92 34.15 41.13
C PRO A 615 -4.70 34.87 39.79
#